data_AF-A0A1I0H6D6-F1
#
_entry.id   AF-A0A1I0H6D6-F1
#
_cell.length_a   1.000
_cell.length_b   1.000
_cell.length_c   1.000
_cell.angle_alpha   90.00
_cell.angle_beta   90.00
_cell.angle_gamma   90.00
#
_symmetry.space_group_name_H-M   'P 1'
#
loop_
_entity.id
_entity.type
_entity.pdbx_description
1 polymer ?
#
loop_
_entity_poly.entity_id
_entity_poly.type
_entity_poly.pdbx_seq_one_letter_code
_entity_poly.pdbx_strand_id
1 'polypeptide(L)'
;MPLINALVDLCNAVSIEQCISLGAHDLKDIHEDLEVRFSREGDIFLPFGAMDYEKVDAGELTFTSGNVVQTRKWIWRQSELGKTTVDSKDIFFSLLDLIQVKTLLYIRLWQI
;
A
#
# COMPACT_ATOMS: atom_id res chain seq x y z
N MET A 1 -2.41 -20.13 1.50
CA MET A 1 -2.91 -18.79 1.91
C MET A 1 -4.42 -18.76 1.72
N PRO A 2 -5.17 -17.95 2.49
CA PRO A 2 -6.60 -17.76 2.23
C PRO A 2 -6.81 -17.17 0.83
N LEU A 3 -7.89 -17.56 0.16
CA LEU A 3 -8.31 -16.97 -1.11
C LEU A 3 -9.08 -15.68 -0.82
N ILE A 4 -8.69 -14.58 -1.48
CA ILE A 4 -9.29 -13.25 -1.27
C ILE A 4 -9.92 -12.76 -2.58
N ASN A 5 -9.11 -12.59 -3.61
CA ASN A 5 -9.52 -12.33 -4.99
C ASN A 5 -8.33 -12.61 -5.91
N ALA A 6 -8.59 -12.75 -7.22
CA ALA A 6 -7.55 -13.15 -8.19
C ALA A 6 -6.30 -12.26 -8.16
N LEU A 7 -6.45 -10.94 -7.97
CA LEU A 7 -5.32 -10.01 -7.92
C LEU A 7 -4.49 -10.19 -6.65
N VAL A 8 -5.15 -10.22 -5.49
CA VAL A 8 -4.49 -10.39 -4.19
C VAL A 8 -3.83 -11.76 -4.11
N ASP A 9 -4.51 -12.79 -4.60
CA ASP A 9 -4.00 -14.17 -4.62
C ASP A 9 -2.76 -14.29 -5.53
N LEU A 10 -2.74 -13.60 -6.67
CA LEU A 10 -1.57 -13.52 -7.54
C LEU A 10 -0.40 -12.79 -6.85
N CYS A 11 -0.65 -11.64 -6.22
CA CYS A 11 0.38 -10.88 -5.51
C CYS A 11 0.99 -11.72 -4.38
N ASN A 12 0.15 -12.44 -3.66
CA ASN A 12 0.54 -13.38 -2.61
C ASN A 12 1.40 -14.53 -3.15
N ALA A 13 1.02 -15.12 -4.28
CA ALA A 13 1.80 -16.18 -4.93
C ALA A 13 3.19 -15.66 -5.35
N VAL A 14 3.26 -14.52 -6.03
CA VAL A 14 4.53 -13.88 -6.44
C VAL A 14 5.41 -13.54 -5.23
N SER A 15 4.81 -13.00 -4.17
CA SER A 15 5.53 -12.66 -2.93
C SER A 15 6.23 -13.87 -2.31
N ILE A 16 5.53 -15.01 -2.27
CA ILE A 16 6.07 -16.26 -1.74
C ILE A 16 7.15 -16.83 -2.66
N GLU A 17 6.87 -16.91 -3.97
CA GLU A 17 7.81 -17.52 -4.93
C GLU A 17 9.12 -16.74 -5.03
N GLN A 18 9.04 -15.41 -4.95
CA GLN A 18 10.19 -14.53 -5.11
C GLN A 18 10.80 -14.08 -3.77
N CYS A 19 10.21 -14.46 -2.64
CA CYS A 19 10.60 -14.02 -1.29
C CYS A 19 10.66 -12.48 -1.15
N ILE A 20 9.71 -11.77 -1.75
CA ILE A 20 9.60 -10.31 -1.71
C ILE A 20 8.35 -9.85 -0.95
N SER A 21 8.39 -8.64 -0.40
CA SER A 21 7.19 -7.95 0.06
C SER A 21 6.56 -7.22 -1.12
N LEU A 22 5.30 -7.53 -1.42
CA LEU A 22 4.51 -6.88 -2.46
C LEU A 22 3.25 -6.27 -1.85
N GLY A 23 3.14 -4.95 -1.95
CA GLY A 23 1.94 -4.18 -1.61
C GLY A 23 1.26 -3.65 -2.87
N ALA A 24 -0.07 -3.57 -2.86
CA ALA A 24 -0.86 -3.04 -3.95
C ALA A 24 -1.79 -1.94 -3.44
N HIS A 25 -1.78 -0.80 -4.13
CA HIS A 25 -2.57 0.38 -3.79
C HIS A 25 -3.43 0.82 -4.97
N ASP A 26 -4.75 0.84 -4.78
CA ASP A 26 -5.68 1.46 -5.72
C ASP A 26 -5.50 2.98 -5.67
N LEU A 27 -5.16 3.60 -6.80
CA LEU A 27 -4.90 5.04 -6.88
C LEU A 27 -6.17 5.89 -6.79
N LYS A 28 -7.37 5.30 -6.84
CA LYS A 28 -8.62 6.07 -6.78
C LYS A 28 -8.73 6.98 -5.53
N ASP A 29 -8.14 6.55 -4.41
CA ASP A 29 -8.22 7.23 -3.10
C ASP A 29 -6.93 8.02 -2.79
N ILE A 30 -6.01 8.13 -3.76
CA ILE A 30 -4.71 8.79 -3.61
C ILE A 30 -4.72 10.03 -4.51
N HIS A 31 -4.73 11.21 -3.89
CA HIS A 31 -4.94 12.49 -4.59
C HIS A 31 -3.71 13.41 -4.60
N GLU A 32 -2.71 13.11 -3.77
CA GLU A 32 -1.43 13.80 -3.72
C GLU A 32 -0.29 12.83 -4.04
N ASP A 33 0.91 13.38 -4.26
CA ASP A 33 2.11 12.59 -4.51
C ASP A 33 2.36 11.57 -3.39
N LEU A 34 2.73 10.35 -3.77
CA LEU A 34 3.10 9.30 -2.84
C LEU A 34 4.56 9.47 -2.42
N GLU A 35 4.77 9.59 -1.11
CA GLU A 35 6.10 9.74 -0.51
C GLU A 35 6.36 8.66 0.55
N VAL A 36 7.58 8.13 0.55
CA VAL A 36 8.13 7.40 1.69
C VAL A 36 8.85 8.40 2.58
N ARG A 37 8.32 8.67 3.77
CA ARG A 37 8.91 9.62 4.71
C ARG A 37 8.64 9.23 6.15
N PHE A 38 9.34 9.87 7.08
CA PHE A 38 8.93 9.81 8.48
C PHE A 38 7.63 10.58 8.69
N SER A 39 6.75 10.02 9.50
CA SER A 39 5.51 10.63 9.93
C SER A 39 5.78 11.89 10.74
N ARG A 40 4.84 12.83 10.64
CA ARG A 40 4.89 14.16 11.26
C ARG A 40 3.62 14.36 12.07
N GLU A 41 3.65 15.34 12.97
CA GLU A 41 2.43 15.74 13.66
C GLU A 41 1.37 16.20 12.64
N GLY A 42 0.15 15.68 12.78
CA GLY A 42 -0.96 15.94 11.85
C GLY A 42 -1.19 14.84 10.80
N ASP A 43 -0.28 13.85 10.71
CA ASP A 43 -0.53 12.67 9.89
C ASP A 43 -1.65 11.80 10.49
N ILE A 44 -2.54 11.35 9.62
CA ILE A 44 -3.70 10.53 9.96
C ILE A 44 -3.70 9.23 9.18
N PHE A 45 -4.27 8.19 9.76
CA PHE A 45 -4.33 6.85 9.20
C PHE A 45 -5.73 6.28 9.38
N LEU A 46 -6.36 5.80 8.31
CA LEU A 46 -7.62 5.05 8.41
C LEU A 46 -7.28 3.55 8.46
N PRO A 47 -7.43 2.87 9.60
CA PRO A 47 -7.12 1.45 9.70
C PRO A 47 -7.97 0.60 8.77
N PHE A 48 -7.39 -0.49 8.28
CA PHE A 48 -8.12 -1.47 7.49
C PHE A 48 -9.37 -1.97 8.22
N GLY A 49 -10.52 -1.89 7.56
CA GLY A 49 -11.83 -2.24 8.10
C GLY A 49 -12.42 -1.26 9.12
N ALA A 50 -11.79 -0.12 9.37
CA ALA A 50 -12.30 0.91 10.27
C ALA A 50 -12.99 2.04 9.50
N MET A 51 -13.82 2.79 10.23
CA MET A 51 -14.51 3.99 9.71
C MET A 51 -13.88 5.30 10.23
N ASP A 52 -13.12 5.22 11.32
CA ASP A 52 -12.56 6.38 12.01
C ASP A 52 -11.04 6.45 11.80
N TYR A 53 -10.54 7.67 11.61
CA TYR A 53 -9.12 7.93 11.48
C TYR A 53 -8.41 7.93 12.85
N GLU A 54 -7.22 7.36 12.87
CA GLU A 54 -6.28 7.39 13.98
C GLU A 54 -5.15 8.39 13.71
N LYS A 55 -4.61 8.99 14.76
CA LYS A 55 -3.36 9.76 14.67
C LYS A 55 -2.17 8.83 14.51
N VAL A 56 -1.18 9.26 13.73
CA VAL A 56 0.09 8.55 13.59
C VAL A 56 1.15 9.25 14.44
N ASP A 57 1.87 8.48 15.27
CA ASP A 57 2.98 9.00 16.05
C ASP A 57 4.08 9.49 15.12
N ALA A 58 4.70 10.63 15.44
CA ALA A 58 5.79 11.19 14.64
C ALA A 58 7.04 10.30 14.69
N GLY A 59 7.78 10.24 13.59
CA GLY A 59 9.02 9.45 13.47
C GLY A 59 8.83 7.99 13.05
N GLU A 60 7.61 7.58 12.70
CA GLU A 60 7.34 6.29 12.06
C GLU A 60 7.66 6.40 10.57
N LEU A 61 8.38 5.44 9.98
CA LEU A 61 8.57 5.41 8.53
C LEU A 61 7.25 5.00 7.86
N THR A 62 6.67 5.87 7.04
CA THR A 62 5.35 5.67 6.43
C THR A 62 5.40 5.86 4.93
N PHE A 63 4.43 5.25 4.25
CA PHE A 63 4.06 5.57 2.89
C PHE A 63 2.81 6.45 2.94
N THR A 64 2.93 7.69 2.48
CA THR A 64 1.95 8.76 2.73
C THR A 64 1.61 9.48 1.43
N SER A 65 0.36 9.92 1.30
CA SER A 65 -0.08 10.90 0.29
C SER A 65 -0.55 12.14 1.06
N GLY A 66 0.18 13.26 0.91
CA GLY A 66 -0.06 14.46 1.71
C GLY A 66 0.14 14.22 3.22
N ASN A 67 -0.95 14.29 3.99
CA ASN A 67 -0.99 13.93 5.42
C ASN A 67 -1.77 12.64 5.73
N VAL A 68 -2.19 11.91 4.69
CA VAL A 68 -2.96 10.66 4.82
C VAL A 68 -2.05 9.47 4.57
N VAL A 69 -1.80 8.70 5.63
CA VAL A 69 -0.91 7.54 5.59
C VAL A 69 -1.63 6.37 4.89
N GLN A 70 -0.99 5.87 3.83
CA GLN A 70 -1.45 4.73 3.04
C GLN A 70 -0.95 3.41 3.64
N THR A 71 0.30 3.39 4.11
CA THR A 71 0.90 2.24 4.79
C THR A 71 1.78 2.67 5.95
N ARG A 72 1.47 2.12 7.13
CA ARG A 72 2.24 2.28 8.36
C ARG A 72 3.42 1.32 8.43
N LYS A 73 4.48 1.74 9.13
CA LYS A 73 5.79 1.06 9.24
C LYS A 73 6.31 0.60 7.87
N TRP A 74 6.12 1.45 6.86
CA TRP A 74 6.43 1.27 5.43
C TRP A 74 5.75 0.08 4.74
N ILE A 75 5.74 -1.11 5.33
CA ILE A 75 5.31 -2.37 4.69
C ILE A 75 4.28 -3.17 5.47
N TRP A 76 3.90 -2.75 6.68
CA TRP A 76 3.26 -3.68 7.63
C TRP A 76 1.76 -3.47 7.83
N ARG A 77 1.24 -2.24 7.72
CA ARG A 77 -0.18 -1.99 7.99
C ARG A 77 -0.77 -1.02 6.98
N GLN A 78 -1.36 -1.60 5.93
CA GLN A 78 -2.09 -0.86 4.89
C GLN A 78 -3.36 -0.24 5.47
N SER A 79 -3.71 0.93 4.94
CA SER A 79 -4.95 1.66 5.24
C SER A 79 -6.17 0.97 4.61
N GLU A 80 -7.37 1.32 5.08
CA GLU A 80 -8.59 1.05 4.30
C GLU A 80 -8.57 1.82 2.96
N LEU A 81 -7.89 2.96 2.91
CA LEU A 81 -7.68 3.74 1.69
C LEU A 81 -6.69 3.04 0.76
N GLY A 82 -6.97 3.14 -0.53
CA GLY A 82 -6.15 2.49 -1.55
C GLY A 82 -6.19 0.97 -1.48
N LYS A 83 -7.17 0.38 -0.77
CA LYS A 83 -7.40 -1.06 -0.82
C LYS A 83 -7.85 -1.48 -2.21
N THR A 84 -7.20 -2.51 -2.75
CA THR A 84 -7.62 -3.11 -4.02
C THR A 84 -8.92 -3.89 -3.85
N THR A 85 -9.89 -3.63 -4.73
CA THR A 85 -11.13 -4.40 -4.87
C THR A 85 -11.22 -4.99 -6.27
N VAL A 86 -12.29 -5.74 -6.54
CA VAL A 86 -12.58 -6.26 -7.88
C VAL A 86 -12.83 -5.16 -8.92
N ASP A 87 -13.12 -3.94 -8.48
CA ASP A 87 -13.41 -2.80 -9.34
C ASP A 87 -12.18 -1.88 -9.55
N SER A 88 -11.03 -2.20 -8.93
CA SER A 88 -9.81 -1.40 -9.03
C SER A 88 -9.26 -1.39 -10.47
N LYS A 89 -8.80 -0.22 -10.94
CA LYS A 89 -8.36 -0.02 -12.34
C LYS A 89 -6.94 0.51 -12.46
N ASP A 90 -6.56 1.44 -11.60
CA ASP A 90 -5.24 2.06 -11.60
C ASP A 90 -4.53 1.65 -10.30
N ILE A 91 -3.56 0.72 -10.40
CA ILE A 91 -2.95 0.08 -9.24
C ILE A 91 -1.45 0.37 -9.19
N PHE A 92 -0.99 0.87 -8.05
CA PHE A 92 0.41 1.04 -7.76
C PHE A 92 0.94 -0.17 -6.98
N PHE A 93 2.07 -0.75 -7.41
CA PHE A 93 2.71 -1.86 -6.72
C PHE A 93 4.01 -1.42 -6.05
N SER A 94 4.08 -1.61 -4.73
CA SER A 94 5.31 -1.44 -3.96
C SER A 94 5.99 -2.79 -3.77
N LEU A 95 7.20 -2.95 -4.31
CA LEU A 95 8.01 -4.16 -4.18
C LEU A 95 9.21 -3.86 -3.28
N LEU A 96 9.46 -4.72 -2.29
CA LEU A 96 10.65 -4.66 -1.46
C LEU A 96 11.27 -6.05 -1.35
N ASP A 97 12.50 -6.18 -1.84
CA ASP A 97 13.34 -7.36 -1.63
C ASP A 97 14.29 -7.08 -0.44
N LEU A 98 14.32 -8.03 0.51
CA LEU A 98 15.12 -7.97 1.74
C LEU A 98 16.63 -8.02 1.47
N ILE A 99 17.06 -8.45 0.28
CA ILE A 99 18.47 -8.61 -0.11
C ILE A 99 18.94 -7.47 -1.03
N GLN A 100 18.03 -6.86 -1.80
CA GLN A 100 18.29 -5.67 -2.63
C GLN A 100 17.08 -4.73 -2.66
N VAL A 101 17.24 -3.47 -2.25
CA VAL A 101 16.22 -2.44 -2.54
C VAL A 101 16.22 -2.16 -4.04
N LYS A 102 15.31 -2.79 -4.79
CA LYS A 102 15.13 -2.56 -6.23
C LYS A 102 13.70 -2.10 -6.53
N THR A 103 13.62 -0.81 -6.90
CA THR A 103 12.67 -0.14 -7.80
C THR A 103 11.16 -0.30 -7.57
N LEU A 104 10.48 0.86 -7.48
CA LEU A 104 9.03 1.07 -7.49
C LEU A 104 8.48 0.78 -8.90
N LEU A 105 7.42 -0.04 -9.04
CA LEU A 105 6.81 -0.34 -10.34
C LEU A 105 5.37 0.20 -10.39
N TYR A 106 5.12 1.12 -11.32
CA TYR A 106 3.77 1.56 -11.63
C TYR A 106 3.19 0.71 -12.75
N ILE A 107 2.08 -0.01 -12.50
CA ILE A 107 1.39 -0.82 -13.52
C ILE A 107 -0.02 -0.27 -13.70
N ARG A 108 -0.28 0.34 -14.86
CA ARG A 108 -1.63 0.75 -15.24
C ARG A 108 -2.36 -0.43 -15.90
N LEU A 109 -3.35 -1.01 -15.21
CA LEU A 109 -4.10 -2.15 -15.73
C LEU A 109 -5.15 -1.66 -16.74
N TRP A 110 -4.80 -1.68 -18.03
CA TRP A 110 -5.79 -1.59 -19.10
C TRP A 110 -6.28 -3.00 -19.46
N GLN A 111 -7.57 -3.23 -19.21
CA GLN A 111 -8.39 -4.36 -19.70
C GLN A 111 -7.87 -5.77 -19.40
N ILE A 112 -8.38 -6.36 -18.32
CA ILE A 112 -8.89 -7.74 -18.37
C ILE A 112 -10.40 -7.63 -18.60
#